data_AF-A0A7X7SYQ6-F1
#
_entry.id   AF-A0A7X7SYQ6-F1
#
_cell.length_a   1.000
_cell.length_b   1.000
_cell.length_c   1.000
_cell.angle_alpha   90.00
_cell.angle_beta   90.00
_cell.angle_gamma   90.00
#
_symmetry.space_group_name_H-M   'P 1'
#
loop_
_entity.id
_entity.type
_entity.pdbx_description
1 polymer ?
#
loop_
_entity_poly.entity_id
_entity_poly.type
_entity_poly.pdbx_seq_one_letter_code
_entity_poly.pdbx_strand_id
1 'polypeptide(L)'
;MSSFLSKLYGSEFRVLNPFWNRTKSDVMTLLDDVGGRNLISSAVSCSKTFRRSQMATHCGGCFQCVDRRLAAYSAGLQDVDGAGIYSTDVFTDPIDSPETRTTALDYLRQALLFASQTDDEFYVDRLSELVDITDYVCSSEEESVEAVFELCQRHGNQVIKALKETRYHLDDPRTKMKEGCLLRLVADREYFLGETQRMARSVASMLESALPLAFQTRRPAREIELNDQIQALLRANGGEFEREFSSVRFCLGNAVPDHTCVDADLLVEAKFVRKGTPPSKVSEGIAADITKYPKDAFVLFVVYDPDRAVVDDGRFRADILSKRDCEVAIIR
;
A
#
# COMPACT_ATOMS: atom_id res chain seq x y z
N MET A 1 -9.36 9.10 36.61
CA MET A 1 -8.77 7.78 37.00
C MET A 1 -7.96 7.83 38.29
N SER A 2 -6.92 8.68 38.40
CA SER A 2 -6.04 8.72 39.59
C SER A 2 -6.77 8.95 40.92
N SER A 3 -7.73 9.89 40.98
CA SER A 3 -8.54 10.13 42.18
C SER A 3 -9.35 8.90 42.62
N PHE A 4 -9.89 8.13 41.66
CA PHE A 4 -10.60 6.89 41.94
C PHE A 4 -9.65 5.83 42.51
N LEU A 5 -8.50 5.62 41.87
CA LEU A 5 -7.50 4.65 42.33
C LEU A 5 -6.93 5.03 43.70
N SER A 6 -6.67 6.32 43.97
CA SER A 6 -6.20 6.77 45.28
C SER A 6 -7.21 6.45 46.39
N LYS A 7 -8.51 6.65 46.13
CA LYS A 7 -9.57 6.28 47.08
C LYS A 7 -9.67 4.77 47.27
N LEU A 8 -9.53 3.99 46.19
CA LEU A 8 -9.58 2.54 46.23
C LEU A 8 -8.43 1.93 47.04
N TYR A 9 -7.21 2.44 46.86
CA TYR A 9 -6.01 1.92 47.51
C TYR A 9 -5.73 2.56 48.88
N GLY A 10 -6.44 3.63 49.26
CA GLY A 10 -6.23 4.34 50.53
C GLY A 10 -4.87 5.06 50.60
N SER A 11 -4.22 5.29 49.47
CA SER A 11 -2.93 5.94 49.33
C SER A 11 -2.90 6.83 48.10
N GLU A 12 -1.95 7.76 48.00
CA GLU A 12 -1.77 8.53 46.77
C GLU A 12 -1.41 7.60 45.60
N PHE A 13 -2.18 7.69 44.51
CA PHE A 13 -1.94 6.94 43.28
C PHE A 13 -1.74 7.91 42.11
N ARG A 14 -0.64 7.75 41.37
CA ARG A 14 -0.32 8.54 40.17
C ARG A 14 -0.22 7.63 38.95
N VAL A 15 -0.98 7.96 37.90
CA VAL A 15 -0.83 7.34 36.57
C VAL A 15 0.18 8.16 35.80
N LEU A 16 1.26 7.53 35.34
CA LEU A 16 2.28 8.17 34.52
C LEU A 16 2.23 7.58 33.10
N ASN A 17 2.20 8.46 32.10
CA ASN A 17 2.37 8.07 30.70
C ASN A 17 3.64 8.74 30.14
N PRO A 18 4.85 8.30 30.53
CA PRO A 18 6.09 9.00 30.21
C PRO A 18 6.43 8.99 28.71
N PHE A 19 5.75 8.18 27.90
CA PHE A 19 6.01 8.01 26.47
C PHE A 19 4.90 8.57 25.59
N TRP A 20 3.93 9.33 26.13
CA TRP A 20 2.79 9.81 25.35
C TRP A 20 3.21 10.65 24.13
N ASN A 21 4.23 11.51 24.29
CA ASN A 21 4.77 12.37 23.23
C ASN A 21 6.02 11.79 22.58
N ARG A 22 6.13 10.46 22.53
CA ARG A 22 7.30 9.75 21.98
C ARG A 22 6.85 8.81 20.88
N THR A 23 7.49 8.91 19.72
CA THR A 23 7.31 7.92 18.66
C THR A 23 8.01 6.60 19.03
N LYS A 24 7.76 5.56 18.23
CA LYS A 24 8.51 4.30 18.37
C LYS A 24 10.02 4.51 18.22
N SER A 25 10.46 5.35 17.29
CA SER A 25 11.87 5.69 17.10
C SER A 25 12.42 6.44 18.31
N ASP A 26 11.65 7.38 18.89
CA ASP A 26 12.07 8.10 20.09
C ASP A 26 12.28 7.15 21.28
N VAL A 27 11.38 6.17 21.44
CA VAL A 27 11.51 5.14 22.49
C VAL A 27 12.73 4.26 22.24
N MET A 28 13.02 3.90 21.00
CA MET A 28 14.22 3.12 20.67
C MET A 28 15.51 3.89 20.93
N THR A 29 15.58 5.16 20.52
CA THR A 29 16.71 6.05 20.81
C THR A 29 16.89 6.21 22.32
N LEU A 30 15.80 6.45 23.06
CA LEU A 30 15.86 6.56 24.52
C LEU A 30 16.40 5.28 25.18
N LEU A 31 15.96 4.11 24.71
CA LEU A 31 16.47 2.83 25.21
C LEU A 31 17.96 2.68 24.92
N ASP A 32 18.44 3.17 23.79
CA ASP A 32 19.87 3.17 23.49
C ASP A 32 20.66 4.11 24.41
N ASP A 33 20.19 5.35 24.57
CA ASP A 33 20.83 6.39 25.38
C ASP A 33 21.04 5.96 26.85
N VAL A 34 20.13 5.14 27.38
CA VAL A 34 20.22 4.60 28.76
C VAL A 34 20.95 3.26 28.85
N GLY A 35 21.58 2.79 27.76
CA GLY A 35 22.31 1.52 27.71
C GLY A 35 21.42 0.27 27.65
N GLY A 36 20.14 0.42 27.31
CA GLY A 36 19.11 -0.61 27.29
C GLY A 36 18.95 -1.37 25.96
N ARG A 37 19.98 -1.45 25.11
CA ARG A 37 19.92 -2.14 23.80
C ARG A 37 19.39 -3.58 23.89
N ASN A 38 19.71 -4.29 24.98
CA ASN A 38 19.22 -5.65 25.24
C ASN A 38 17.69 -5.74 25.45
N LEU A 39 17.04 -4.64 25.85
CA LEU A 39 15.59 -4.56 25.97
C LEU A 39 14.92 -4.49 24.60
N ILE A 40 15.59 -3.88 23.62
CA ILE A 40 15.10 -3.85 22.24
C ILE A 40 15.00 -5.28 21.73
N SER A 41 16.09 -6.05 21.73
CA SER A 41 16.11 -7.41 21.17
C SER A 41 15.22 -8.42 21.92
N SER A 42 14.96 -8.21 23.21
CA SER A 42 14.13 -9.11 24.03
C SER A 42 12.64 -8.77 24.04
N ALA A 43 12.26 -7.53 23.71
CA ALA A 43 10.86 -7.12 23.66
C ALA A 43 10.14 -7.66 22.41
N VAL A 44 8.88 -8.05 22.58
CA VAL A 44 8.00 -8.48 21.49
C VAL A 44 6.97 -7.41 21.22
N SER A 45 7.00 -6.81 20.02
CA SER A 45 5.95 -5.88 19.56
C SER A 45 4.91 -6.54 18.65
N CYS A 46 5.22 -7.72 18.10
CA CYS A 46 4.36 -8.39 17.13
C CYS A 46 2.94 -8.65 17.66
N SER A 47 1.90 -8.31 16.89
CA SER A 47 0.50 -8.61 17.21
C SER A 47 0.03 -9.98 16.70
N LYS A 48 0.81 -10.65 15.85
CA LYS A 48 0.52 -12.01 15.33
C LYS A 48 1.36 -13.08 16.05
N THR A 49 1.41 -13.02 17.38
CA THR A 49 2.24 -13.91 18.22
C THR A 49 1.89 -15.40 18.12
N PHE A 50 0.69 -15.74 17.64
CA PHE A 50 0.23 -17.11 17.41
C PHE A 50 0.72 -17.72 16.08
N ARG A 51 1.24 -16.91 15.14
CA ARG A 51 1.80 -17.38 13.86
C ARG A 51 3.32 -17.55 13.88
N ARG A 52 3.93 -17.69 15.05
CA ARG A 52 5.38 -17.86 15.17
C ARG A 52 5.80 -19.20 14.58
N SER A 53 6.81 -19.19 13.70
CA SER A 53 7.65 -20.37 13.51
C SER A 53 8.41 -20.63 14.82
N GLN A 54 8.84 -21.86 15.09
CA GLN A 54 9.50 -22.21 16.36
C GLN A 54 10.78 -21.38 16.65
N MET A 55 11.32 -20.65 15.66
CA MET A 55 12.58 -19.90 15.78
C MET A 55 12.41 -18.37 15.76
N ALA A 56 11.27 -17.83 15.32
CA ALA A 56 11.08 -16.38 15.19
C ALA A 56 10.11 -15.81 16.25
N THR A 57 10.45 -14.65 16.82
CA THR A 57 9.59 -13.97 17.81
C THR A 57 8.59 -13.01 17.16
N HIS A 58 8.89 -12.55 15.95
CA HIS A 58 8.11 -11.60 15.17
C HIS A 58 7.69 -12.17 13.81
N CYS A 59 6.50 -11.79 13.33
CA CYS A 59 6.03 -12.22 12.00
C CYS A 59 6.62 -11.39 10.86
N GLY A 60 7.05 -10.14 11.11
CA GLY A 60 7.57 -9.23 10.08
C GLY A 60 6.53 -8.41 9.33
N GLY A 61 5.33 -8.95 9.14
CA GLY A 61 4.31 -8.32 8.30
C GLY A 61 3.14 -7.60 9.01
N CYS A 62 3.00 -7.73 10.34
CA CYS A 62 1.93 -6.99 11.04
C CYS A 62 2.31 -5.51 11.20
N PHE A 63 1.31 -4.64 11.37
CA PHE A 63 1.51 -3.20 11.59
C PHE A 63 2.59 -2.90 12.63
N GLN A 64 2.57 -3.60 13.77
CA GLN A 64 3.54 -3.42 14.85
C GLN A 64 4.98 -3.85 14.47
N CYS A 65 5.13 -4.83 13.57
CA CYS A 65 6.44 -5.23 13.06
C CYS A 65 6.97 -4.23 12.04
N VAL A 66 6.11 -3.72 11.15
CA VAL A 66 6.47 -2.69 10.17
C VAL A 66 6.93 -1.41 10.89
N ASP A 67 6.14 -0.93 11.85
CA ASP A 67 6.48 0.23 12.69
C ASP A 67 7.81 0.05 13.41
N ARG A 68 7.99 -1.10 14.07
CA ARG A 68 9.21 -1.43 14.79
C ARG A 68 10.44 -1.45 13.88
N ARG A 69 10.34 -2.07 12.70
CA ARG A 69 11.45 -2.16 11.74
C ARG A 69 11.84 -0.79 11.23
N LEU A 70 10.87 0.04 10.83
CA LEU A 70 11.14 1.41 10.38
C LEU A 70 11.73 2.26 11.51
N ALA A 71 11.19 2.16 12.73
CA ALA A 71 11.73 2.85 13.90
C ALA A 71 13.19 2.47 14.18
N ALA A 72 13.55 1.19 14.05
CA ALA A 72 14.92 0.73 14.26
C ALA A 72 15.89 1.35 13.24
N TYR A 73 15.53 1.37 11.96
CA TYR A 73 16.33 2.06 10.94
C TYR A 73 16.40 3.57 11.17
N SER A 74 15.29 4.20 11.59
CA SER A 74 15.28 5.64 11.90
C SER A 74 16.21 5.99 13.06
N ALA A 75 16.26 5.13 14.07
CA ALA A 75 17.12 5.28 15.25
C ALA A 75 18.58 4.82 15.03
N GLY A 76 18.90 4.19 13.88
CA GLY A 76 20.22 3.62 13.64
C GLY A 76 20.50 2.34 14.45
N LEU A 77 19.45 1.60 14.81
CA LEU A 77 19.47 0.42 15.67
C LEU A 77 19.02 -0.86 14.93
N GLN A 78 19.03 -0.84 13.59
CA GLN A 78 18.65 -1.98 12.75
C GLN A 78 19.45 -3.26 13.02
N ASP A 79 20.71 -3.15 13.47
CA ASP A 79 21.55 -4.29 13.83
C ASP A 79 21.16 -4.87 15.20
N VAL A 80 20.63 -4.04 16.09
CA VAL A 80 20.09 -4.46 17.39
C VAL A 80 18.72 -5.11 17.21
N ASP A 81 17.90 -4.55 16.32
CA ASP A 81 16.61 -5.13 15.86
C ASP A 81 16.80 -6.08 14.68
N GLY A 82 17.75 -7.02 14.80
CA GLY A 82 18.25 -7.83 13.69
C GLY A 82 17.20 -8.70 12.99
N ALA A 83 17.39 -8.92 11.68
CA ALA A 83 16.47 -9.69 10.82
C ALA A 83 16.20 -11.13 11.31
N GLY A 84 17.12 -11.74 12.07
CA GLY A 84 16.99 -13.11 12.56
C GLY A 84 15.85 -13.37 13.55
N ILE A 85 15.21 -12.32 14.10
CA ILE A 85 14.05 -12.47 14.99
C ILE A 85 12.71 -12.45 14.24
N TYR A 86 12.73 -12.13 12.94
CA TYR A 86 11.56 -11.99 12.08
C TYR A 86 11.39 -13.23 11.20
N SER A 87 10.14 -13.68 11.05
CA SER A 87 9.81 -14.78 10.12
C SER A 87 9.95 -14.36 8.66
N THR A 88 9.71 -13.08 8.39
CA THR A 88 9.82 -12.44 7.08
C THR A 88 10.45 -11.08 7.29
N ASP A 89 11.55 -10.77 6.63
CA ASP A 89 12.09 -9.40 6.66
C ASP A 89 11.33 -8.55 5.64
N VAL A 90 10.48 -7.65 6.13
CA VAL A 90 9.59 -6.84 5.28
C VAL A 90 10.34 -6.06 4.18
N PHE A 91 11.61 -5.69 4.40
CA PHE A 91 12.39 -4.94 3.42
C PHE A 91 12.96 -5.79 2.29
N THR A 92 13.37 -7.03 2.59
CA THR A 92 14.21 -7.84 1.69
C THR A 92 13.52 -9.11 1.20
N ASP A 93 12.53 -9.62 1.92
CA ASP A 93 11.75 -10.78 1.52
C ASP A 93 10.46 -10.38 0.79
N PRO A 94 9.97 -11.23 -0.15
CA PRO A 94 8.68 -10.99 -0.80
C PRO A 94 7.55 -10.93 0.22
N ILE A 95 6.66 -9.96 0.05
CA ILE A 95 5.44 -9.86 0.85
C ILE A 95 4.34 -10.66 0.14
N ASP A 96 4.22 -11.94 0.50
CA ASP A 96 3.27 -12.86 -0.15
C ASP A 96 1.82 -12.65 0.28
N SER A 97 1.59 -12.01 1.43
CA SER A 97 0.24 -11.75 1.97
C SER A 97 -0.28 -10.40 1.48
N PRO A 98 -1.42 -10.37 0.76
CA PRO A 98 -2.09 -9.12 0.35
C PRO A 98 -2.33 -8.19 1.53
N GLU A 99 -2.78 -8.72 2.67
CA GLU A 99 -3.05 -7.92 3.86
C GLU A 99 -1.79 -7.27 4.43
N THR A 100 -0.67 -7.99 4.38
CA THR A 100 0.64 -7.48 4.81
C THR A 100 1.13 -6.38 3.87
N ARG A 101 0.92 -6.57 2.56
CA ARG A 101 1.28 -5.58 1.54
C ARG A 101 0.48 -4.30 1.71
N THR A 102 -0.83 -4.40 1.85
CA THR A 102 -1.73 -3.27 2.15
C THR A 102 -1.31 -2.58 3.43
N THR A 103 -1.09 -3.32 4.52
CA THR A 103 -0.61 -2.78 5.80
C THR A 103 0.67 -1.96 5.63
N ALA A 104 1.67 -2.49 4.93
CA ALA A 104 2.95 -1.82 4.75
C ALA A 104 2.81 -0.54 3.90
N LEU A 105 2.07 -0.61 2.79
CA LEU A 105 1.85 0.54 1.91
C LEU A 105 1.02 1.64 2.59
N ASP A 106 -0.04 1.28 3.31
CA ASP A 106 -0.92 2.24 3.98
C ASP A 106 -0.20 2.91 5.16
N TYR A 107 0.64 2.15 5.90
CA TYR A 107 1.54 2.71 6.90
C TYR A 107 2.46 3.78 6.29
N LEU A 108 3.10 3.47 5.16
CA LEU A 108 3.97 4.44 4.48
C LEU A 108 3.19 5.67 3.99
N ARG A 109 1.99 5.49 3.44
CA ARG A 109 1.14 6.62 3.02
C ARG A 109 0.80 7.54 4.16
N GLN A 110 0.34 6.98 5.27
CA GLN A 110 -0.03 7.77 6.44
C GLN A 110 1.17 8.53 6.99
N ALA A 111 2.32 7.88 7.13
CA ALA A 111 3.53 8.52 7.61
C ALA A 111 3.99 9.67 6.68
N LEU A 112 3.89 9.47 5.37
CA LEU A 112 4.22 10.51 4.40
C LEU A 112 3.23 11.67 4.43
N LEU A 113 1.94 11.38 4.58
CA LEU A 113 0.91 12.41 4.77
C LEU A 113 1.24 13.25 6.01
N PHE A 114 1.48 12.62 7.16
CA PHE A 114 1.86 13.35 8.39
C PHE A 114 3.14 14.17 8.24
N ALA A 115 4.09 13.74 7.41
CA ALA A 115 5.31 14.49 7.16
C ALA A 115 5.10 15.74 6.29
N SER A 116 4.08 15.74 5.42
CA SER A 116 3.82 16.83 4.46
C SER A 116 2.67 17.76 4.82
N GLN A 117 1.75 17.30 5.66
CA GLN A 117 0.52 18.01 6.01
C GLN A 117 0.81 19.21 6.89
N THR A 118 0.01 20.28 6.73
CA THR A 118 0.02 21.42 7.67
C THR A 118 -0.78 21.11 8.93
N ASP A 119 -0.62 21.92 9.96
CA ASP A 119 -1.41 21.88 11.19
C ASP A 119 -2.90 22.09 10.93
N ASP A 120 -3.26 23.08 10.09
CA ASP A 120 -4.65 23.34 9.68
C ASP A 120 -5.29 22.14 8.97
N GLU A 121 -4.58 21.55 7.99
CA GLU A 121 -5.05 20.38 7.27
C GLU A 121 -5.23 19.20 8.23
N PHE A 122 -4.28 18.98 9.14
CA PHE A 122 -4.33 17.91 10.13
C PHE A 122 -5.53 18.05 11.08
N TYR A 123 -5.80 19.27 11.54
CA TYR A 123 -6.93 19.56 12.43
C TYR A 123 -8.26 19.20 11.77
N VAL A 124 -8.46 19.62 10.53
CA VAL A 124 -9.70 19.32 9.78
C VAL A 124 -9.83 17.81 9.52
N ASP A 125 -8.75 17.17 9.09
CA ASP A 125 -8.72 15.76 8.72
C ASP A 125 -8.87 14.79 9.90
N ARG A 126 -8.60 15.24 11.13
CA ARG A 126 -8.62 14.42 12.35
C ARG A 126 -9.52 14.98 13.43
N LEU A 127 -10.44 15.87 13.06
CA LEU A 127 -11.30 16.57 14.02
C LEU A 127 -12.04 15.59 14.96
N SER A 128 -12.59 14.50 14.41
CA SER A 128 -13.30 13.49 15.21
C SER A 128 -12.42 12.86 16.29
N GLU A 129 -11.19 12.50 15.95
CA GLU A 129 -10.25 11.86 16.85
C GLU A 129 -9.65 12.85 17.85
N LEU A 130 -9.41 14.09 17.42
CA LEU A 130 -8.85 15.14 18.27
C LEU A 130 -9.82 15.51 19.40
N VAL A 131 -11.12 15.62 19.10
CA VAL A 131 -12.16 15.92 20.11
C VAL A 131 -12.17 14.90 21.25
N ASP A 132 -11.82 13.64 20.97
CA ASP A 132 -11.82 12.58 21.99
C ASP A 132 -10.60 12.63 22.93
N ILE A 133 -9.51 13.30 22.53
CA ILE A 133 -8.22 13.22 23.24
C ILE A 133 -7.73 14.55 23.82
N THR A 134 -8.13 15.70 23.28
CA THR A 134 -7.58 17.01 23.65
C THR A 134 -7.73 17.33 25.14
N ASP A 135 -8.85 16.94 25.75
CA ASP A 135 -9.11 17.09 27.20
C ASP A 135 -8.11 16.34 28.11
N TYR A 136 -7.31 15.42 27.55
CA TYR A 136 -6.43 14.52 28.29
C TYR A 136 -4.93 14.70 27.98
N VAL A 137 -4.57 15.64 27.09
CA VAL A 137 -3.18 15.82 26.62
C VAL A 137 -2.54 17.04 27.30
N CYS A 138 -2.98 18.25 26.97
CA CYS A 138 -2.46 19.51 27.50
C CYS A 138 -3.54 20.32 28.25
N SER A 139 -3.18 21.52 28.69
CA SER A 139 -4.08 22.44 29.41
C SER A 139 -5.12 23.11 28.50
N SER A 140 -4.81 23.29 27.21
CA SER A 140 -5.70 23.86 26.22
C SER A 140 -5.89 22.94 25.01
N GLU A 141 -6.98 23.13 24.28
CA GLU A 141 -7.25 22.40 23.03
C GLU A 141 -6.16 22.67 21.99
N GLU A 142 -5.80 23.95 21.80
CA GLU A 142 -4.76 24.38 20.87
C GLU A 142 -3.41 23.70 21.15
N GLU A 143 -2.93 23.74 22.40
CA GLU A 143 -1.69 23.06 22.82
C GLU A 143 -1.76 21.54 22.63
N SER A 144 -2.95 20.96 22.80
CA SER A 144 -3.15 19.52 22.65
C SER A 144 -3.11 19.09 21.19
N VAL A 145 -3.78 19.84 20.32
CA VAL A 145 -3.76 19.63 18.86
C VAL A 145 -2.33 19.79 18.34
N GLU A 146 -1.65 20.87 18.72
CA GLU A 146 -0.26 21.13 18.33
C GLU A 146 0.65 19.99 18.76
N ALA A 147 0.58 19.54 20.02
CA ALA A 147 1.44 18.45 20.50
C ALA A 147 1.19 17.11 19.79
N VAL A 148 -0.08 16.79 19.46
CA VAL A 148 -0.43 15.59 18.71
C VAL A 148 0.04 15.70 17.26
N PHE A 149 -0.14 16.86 16.63
CA PHE A 149 0.36 17.13 15.28
C PHE A 149 1.88 17.00 15.21
N GLU A 150 2.61 17.60 16.14
CA GLU A 150 4.07 17.47 16.20
C GLU A 150 4.53 16.02 16.37
N LEU A 151 3.81 15.23 17.18
CA LEU A 151 4.10 13.79 17.34
C LEU A 151 3.93 13.04 16.01
N CYS A 152 2.82 13.27 15.31
CA CYS A 152 2.55 12.70 13.99
C CYS A 152 3.58 13.14 12.94
N GLN A 153 3.92 14.44 12.89
CA GLN A 153 4.88 14.99 11.95
C GLN A 153 6.29 14.46 12.21
N ARG A 154 6.72 14.36 13.48
CA ARG A 154 7.98 13.70 13.85
C ARG A 154 8.00 12.24 13.42
N HIS A 155 6.92 11.49 13.63
CA HIS A 155 6.79 10.11 13.17
C HIS A 155 6.96 10.00 11.64
N GLY A 156 6.24 10.84 10.89
CA GLY A 156 6.35 10.87 9.43
C GLY A 156 7.77 11.13 8.93
N ASN A 157 8.44 12.14 9.49
CA ASN A 157 9.83 12.45 9.17
C ASN A 157 10.80 11.32 9.54
N GLN A 158 10.55 10.62 10.64
CA GLN A 158 11.35 9.46 11.06
C GLN A 158 11.16 8.26 10.13
N VAL A 159 9.96 8.03 9.59
CA VAL A 159 9.73 7.01 8.57
C VAL A 159 10.45 7.37 7.27
N ILE A 160 10.41 8.63 6.83
CA ILE A 160 11.20 9.10 5.68
C ILE A 160 12.70 8.85 5.89
N LYS A 161 13.22 9.16 7.08
CA LYS A 161 14.60 8.85 7.46
C LYS A 161 14.87 7.34 7.37
N ALA A 162 14.00 6.51 7.94
CA ALA A 162 14.14 5.06 7.88
C ALA A 162 14.17 4.52 6.44
N LEU A 163 13.34 5.06 5.54
CA LEU A 163 13.36 4.69 4.11
C LEU A 163 14.68 5.06 3.43
N LYS A 164 15.31 6.17 3.81
CA LYS A 164 16.65 6.54 3.31
C LYS A 164 17.72 5.60 3.85
N GLU A 165 17.69 5.31 5.15
CA GLU A 165 18.64 4.40 5.79
C GLU A 165 18.52 2.97 5.25
N THR A 166 17.31 2.43 5.16
CA THR A 166 17.08 1.09 4.57
C THR A 166 17.64 0.97 3.17
N ARG A 167 17.41 1.97 2.30
CA ARG A 167 18.03 2.01 0.96
C ARG A 167 19.55 2.06 1.04
N TYR A 168 20.11 2.91 1.88
CA TYR A 168 21.56 3.01 2.04
C TYR A 168 22.20 1.68 2.45
N HIS A 169 21.56 0.93 3.36
CA HIS A 169 22.10 -0.33 3.89
C HIS A 169 21.79 -1.56 3.03
N LEU A 170 20.68 -1.56 2.26
CA LEU A 170 20.15 -2.77 1.61
C LEU A 170 20.09 -2.71 0.08
N ASP A 171 20.17 -1.53 -0.54
CA ASP A 171 20.09 -1.37 -2.00
C ASP A 171 21.47 -1.55 -2.65
N ASP A 172 21.93 -2.82 -2.75
CA ASP A 172 23.19 -3.15 -3.43
C ASP A 172 22.98 -3.22 -4.96
N PRO A 173 23.60 -2.32 -5.75
CA PRO A 173 23.41 -2.25 -7.20
C PRO A 173 23.90 -3.48 -7.97
N ARG A 174 24.66 -4.38 -7.31
CA ARG A 174 25.15 -5.64 -7.90
C ARG A 174 24.13 -6.76 -7.77
N THR A 175 23.11 -6.59 -6.93
CA THR A 175 22.10 -7.61 -6.65
C THR A 175 20.71 -7.12 -7.03
N LYS A 176 19.90 -8.00 -7.63
CA LYS A 176 18.51 -7.66 -7.94
C LYS A 176 17.69 -7.73 -6.64
N MET A 177 16.95 -6.67 -6.33
CA MET A 177 15.91 -6.71 -5.29
C MET A 177 14.88 -7.79 -5.61
N LYS A 178 14.40 -8.50 -4.58
CA LYS A 178 13.33 -9.48 -4.74
C LYS A 178 12.03 -8.75 -5.09
N GLU A 179 11.25 -9.33 -6.01
CA GLU A 179 9.94 -8.79 -6.35
C GLU A 179 9.01 -8.86 -5.11
N GLY A 180 8.16 -7.86 -4.95
CA GLY A 180 7.19 -7.81 -3.86
C GLY A 180 7.74 -7.51 -2.46
N CYS A 181 9.05 -7.28 -2.29
CA CYS A 181 9.59 -6.79 -1.01
C CYS A 181 9.33 -5.28 -0.84
N LEU A 182 9.27 -4.78 0.40
CA LEU A 182 8.95 -3.37 0.64
C LEU A 182 9.96 -2.41 0.00
N LEU A 183 11.25 -2.76 -0.05
CA LEU A 183 12.25 -1.92 -0.69
C LEU A 183 11.95 -1.71 -2.18
N ARG A 184 11.51 -2.78 -2.87
CA ARG A 184 11.08 -2.72 -4.27
C ARG A 184 9.80 -1.90 -4.43
N LEU A 185 8.80 -2.12 -3.59
CA LEU A 185 7.54 -1.36 -3.59
C LEU A 185 7.79 0.15 -3.38
N VAL A 186 8.74 0.50 -2.51
CA VAL A 186 9.17 1.88 -2.29
C VAL A 186 9.89 2.45 -3.51
N ALA A 187 10.82 1.69 -4.10
CA ALA A 187 11.53 2.11 -5.31
C ALA A 187 10.57 2.37 -6.48
N ASP A 188 9.55 1.53 -6.61
CA ASP A 188 8.51 1.63 -7.65
C ASP A 188 7.40 2.65 -7.29
N ARG A 189 7.53 3.34 -6.15
CA ARG A 189 6.60 4.39 -5.68
C ARG A 189 5.15 3.91 -5.54
N GLU A 190 4.96 2.63 -5.23
CA GLU A 190 3.64 2.01 -5.15
C GLU A 190 2.73 2.65 -4.09
N TYR A 191 3.32 3.19 -3.03
CA TYR A 191 2.59 3.91 -1.99
C TYR A 191 2.03 5.26 -2.47
N PHE A 192 2.49 5.85 -3.58
CA PHE A 192 1.85 7.06 -4.12
C PHE A 192 0.57 6.76 -4.92
N LEU A 193 0.32 5.50 -5.26
CA LEU A 193 -0.85 5.12 -6.03
C LEU A 193 -2.09 5.10 -5.14
N GLY A 194 -3.22 5.57 -5.66
CA GLY A 194 -4.52 5.37 -5.02
C GLY A 194 -4.89 3.87 -4.94
N GLU A 195 -5.88 3.52 -4.12
CA GLU A 195 -6.33 2.13 -4.01
C GLU A 195 -6.81 1.57 -5.35
N THR A 196 -7.55 2.36 -6.11
CA THR A 196 -8.04 2.02 -7.45
C THR A 196 -6.91 1.74 -8.44
N GLN A 197 -5.81 2.52 -8.39
CA GLN A 197 -4.64 2.32 -9.24
C GLN A 197 -3.88 1.04 -8.86
N ARG A 198 -3.69 0.78 -7.55
CA ARG A 198 -3.11 -0.48 -7.08
C ARG A 198 -3.94 -1.68 -7.50
N MET A 199 -5.26 -1.56 -7.41
CA MET A 199 -6.18 -2.60 -7.86
C MET A 199 -6.05 -2.85 -9.36
N ALA A 200 -6.02 -1.79 -10.17
CA ALA A 200 -5.82 -1.89 -11.61
C ALA A 200 -4.52 -2.64 -11.96
N ARG A 201 -3.42 -2.34 -11.27
CA ARG A 201 -2.14 -3.05 -11.46
C ARG A 201 -2.19 -4.51 -11.01
N SER A 202 -2.90 -4.80 -9.92
CA SER A 202 -3.07 -6.17 -9.42
C SER A 202 -3.89 -7.02 -10.39
N VAL A 203 -4.97 -6.44 -10.93
CA VAL A 203 -5.77 -7.04 -12.01
C VAL A 203 -4.92 -7.24 -13.26
N ALA A 204 -4.16 -6.23 -13.69
CA ALA A 204 -3.29 -6.30 -14.85
C ALA A 204 -2.27 -7.45 -14.73
N SER A 205 -1.57 -7.54 -13.59
CA SER A 205 -0.59 -8.58 -13.31
C SER A 205 -1.21 -9.99 -13.34
N MET A 206 -2.40 -10.16 -12.72
CA MET A 206 -3.14 -11.42 -12.77
C MET A 206 -3.48 -11.80 -14.22
N LEU A 207 -4.03 -10.86 -15.00
CA LEU A 207 -4.38 -11.10 -16.40
C LEU A 207 -3.15 -11.37 -17.29
N GLU A 208 -2.03 -10.68 -17.04
CA GLU A 208 -0.76 -10.89 -17.73
C GLU A 208 -0.26 -12.33 -17.58
N SER A 209 -0.44 -12.93 -16.40
CA SER A 209 -0.08 -14.33 -16.16
C SER A 209 -1.11 -15.34 -16.69
N ALA A 210 -2.40 -15.00 -16.62
CA ALA A 210 -3.50 -15.95 -16.86
C ALA A 210 -3.98 -16.00 -18.31
N LEU A 211 -4.08 -14.87 -19.01
CA LEU A 211 -4.61 -14.83 -20.38
C LEU A 211 -3.75 -15.61 -21.40
N PRO A 212 -2.42 -15.56 -21.36
CA PRO A 212 -1.60 -16.35 -22.28
C PRO A 212 -1.84 -17.86 -22.13
N LEU A 213 -2.08 -18.31 -20.89
CA LEU A 213 -2.42 -19.70 -20.59
C LEU A 213 -3.84 -20.04 -21.05
N ALA A 214 -4.81 -19.17 -20.79
CA ALA A 214 -6.21 -19.37 -21.18
C ALA A 214 -6.40 -19.49 -22.70
N PHE A 215 -5.62 -18.74 -23.48
CA PHE A 215 -5.69 -18.75 -24.94
C PHE A 215 -4.56 -19.53 -25.63
N GLN A 216 -3.85 -20.38 -24.87
CA GLN A 216 -2.70 -21.14 -25.38
C GLN A 216 -3.07 -22.08 -26.54
N THR A 217 -4.23 -22.74 -26.47
CA THR A 217 -4.68 -23.73 -27.46
C THR A 217 -5.53 -23.12 -28.57
N ARG A 218 -6.30 -22.09 -28.24
CA ARG A 218 -7.18 -21.38 -29.17
C ARG A 218 -7.16 -19.90 -28.83
N ARG A 219 -6.83 -19.08 -29.81
CA ARG A 219 -6.92 -17.62 -29.71
C ARG A 219 -8.38 -17.16 -29.72
N PRO A 220 -8.71 -16.02 -29.08
CA PRO A 220 -10.04 -15.45 -29.17
C PRO A 220 -10.34 -15.10 -30.63
N ALA A 221 -11.51 -15.46 -31.14
CA ALA A 221 -11.90 -15.07 -32.50
C ALA A 221 -12.38 -13.61 -32.57
N ARG A 222 -12.97 -13.13 -31.47
CA ARG A 222 -13.57 -11.79 -31.34
C ARG A 222 -13.28 -11.23 -29.95
N GLU A 223 -13.38 -9.91 -29.82
CA GLU A 223 -13.23 -9.19 -28.55
C GLU A 223 -14.20 -9.67 -27.47
N ILE A 224 -15.38 -10.17 -27.85
CA ILE A 224 -16.35 -10.78 -26.91
C ILE A 224 -15.74 -11.99 -26.20
N GLU A 225 -15.03 -12.89 -26.92
CA GLU A 225 -14.41 -14.08 -26.31
C GLU A 225 -13.28 -13.70 -25.34
N LEU A 226 -12.55 -12.62 -25.63
CA LEU A 226 -11.55 -12.05 -24.72
C LEU A 226 -12.22 -11.51 -23.43
N ASN A 227 -13.29 -10.75 -23.59
CA ASN A 227 -14.04 -10.19 -22.46
C ASN A 227 -14.66 -11.27 -21.58
N ASP A 228 -15.26 -12.31 -22.16
CA ASP A 228 -15.84 -13.43 -21.40
C ASP A 228 -14.77 -14.12 -20.55
N GLN A 229 -13.57 -14.32 -21.11
CA GLN A 229 -12.47 -14.93 -20.38
C GLN A 229 -11.94 -14.03 -19.25
N ILE A 230 -11.77 -12.74 -19.51
CA ILE A 230 -11.41 -11.76 -18.47
C ILE A 230 -12.47 -11.75 -17.36
N GLN A 231 -13.75 -11.75 -17.71
CA GLN A 231 -14.85 -11.80 -16.75
C GLN A 231 -14.80 -13.06 -15.88
N ALA A 232 -14.53 -14.22 -16.48
CA ALA A 232 -14.38 -15.46 -15.74
C ALA A 232 -13.20 -15.39 -14.75
N LEU A 233 -12.05 -14.88 -15.18
CA LEU A 233 -10.86 -14.71 -14.34
C LEU A 233 -11.10 -13.71 -13.18
N LEU A 234 -11.74 -12.58 -13.47
CA LEU A 234 -12.08 -11.58 -12.43
C LEU A 234 -13.06 -12.14 -11.41
N ARG A 235 -14.09 -12.89 -11.84
CA ARG A 235 -15.04 -13.53 -10.92
C ARG A 235 -14.39 -14.61 -10.07
N ALA A 236 -13.48 -15.40 -10.65
CA ALA A 236 -12.76 -16.44 -9.91
C ALA A 236 -11.88 -15.88 -8.79
N ASN A 237 -11.32 -14.68 -8.99
CA ASN A 237 -10.44 -14.00 -8.02
C ASN A 237 -11.15 -12.86 -7.26
N GLY A 238 -12.45 -12.66 -7.47
CA GLY A 238 -13.18 -11.49 -6.94
C GLY A 238 -13.10 -11.38 -5.42
N GLY A 239 -13.19 -12.50 -4.72
CA GLY A 239 -13.09 -12.52 -3.25
C GLY A 239 -11.71 -12.15 -2.69
N GLU A 240 -10.63 -12.27 -3.46
CA GLU A 240 -9.31 -11.77 -3.05
C GLU A 240 -9.22 -10.27 -3.24
N PHE A 241 -9.69 -9.77 -4.39
CA PHE A 241 -9.75 -8.33 -4.66
C PHE A 241 -10.67 -7.57 -3.70
N GLU A 242 -11.84 -8.11 -3.36
CA GLU A 242 -12.76 -7.50 -2.38
C GLU A 242 -12.15 -7.46 -0.96
N ARG A 243 -11.26 -8.40 -0.63
CA ARG A 243 -10.56 -8.40 0.66
C ARG A 243 -9.40 -7.41 0.70
N GLU A 244 -8.63 -7.31 -0.40
CA GLU A 244 -7.47 -6.40 -0.48
C GLU A 244 -7.88 -4.95 -0.73
N PHE A 245 -8.95 -4.73 -1.52
CA PHE A 245 -9.42 -3.43 -1.99
C PHE A 245 -10.91 -3.23 -1.65
N SER A 246 -11.28 -3.38 -0.37
CA SER A 246 -12.68 -3.41 0.08
C SER A 246 -13.49 -2.14 -0.20
N SER A 247 -12.82 -1.02 -0.42
CA SER A 247 -13.37 0.30 -0.74
C SER A 247 -13.62 0.51 -2.24
N VAL A 248 -12.99 -0.29 -3.11
CA VAL A 248 -12.96 -0.07 -4.56
C VAL A 248 -14.02 -0.92 -5.24
N ARG A 249 -14.95 -0.26 -5.95
CA ARG A 249 -15.93 -0.91 -6.82
C ARG A 249 -15.36 -1.01 -8.23
N PHE A 250 -15.34 -2.20 -8.82
CA PHE A 250 -14.83 -2.39 -10.18
C PHE A 250 -15.82 -3.11 -11.09
N CYS A 251 -15.79 -2.79 -12.39
CA CYS A 251 -16.58 -3.46 -13.40
C CYS A 251 -15.86 -3.58 -14.76
N LEU A 252 -16.41 -4.37 -15.67
CA LEU A 252 -15.92 -4.48 -17.05
C LEU A 252 -16.61 -3.44 -17.95
N GLY A 253 -15.81 -2.73 -18.77
CA GLY A 253 -16.26 -1.61 -19.61
C GLY A 253 -17.31 -1.95 -20.67
N ASN A 254 -17.39 -3.23 -21.07
CA ASN A 254 -18.39 -3.72 -22.04
C ASN A 254 -19.80 -3.91 -21.47
N ALA A 255 -20.01 -3.64 -20.18
CA ALA A 255 -21.30 -3.70 -19.52
C ALA A 255 -21.70 -2.33 -18.96
N VAL A 256 -22.25 -1.43 -19.78
CA VAL A 256 -23.13 -0.35 -19.28
C VAL A 256 -24.27 -0.20 -20.29
N PRO A 257 -25.54 -0.48 -19.91
CA PRO A 257 -26.17 0.15 -18.75
C PRO A 257 -27.05 -0.81 -17.93
N ASP A 258 -26.49 -1.40 -16.89
CA ASP A 258 -27.24 -1.76 -15.69
C ASP A 258 -26.73 -0.88 -14.55
N HIS A 259 -27.62 -0.51 -13.62
CA HIS A 259 -27.42 0.49 -12.57
C HIS A 259 -26.20 0.26 -11.65
N THR A 260 -25.50 -0.88 -11.78
CA THR A 260 -24.26 -1.26 -11.09
C THR A 260 -22.99 -0.53 -11.56
N CYS A 261 -22.95 0.00 -12.79
CA CYS A 261 -21.71 0.59 -13.35
C CYS A 261 -21.64 2.12 -13.28
N VAL A 262 -22.67 2.77 -12.76
CA VAL A 262 -22.72 4.24 -12.61
C VAL A 262 -21.79 4.71 -11.47
N ASP A 263 -21.48 3.83 -10.52
CA ASP A 263 -20.68 4.10 -9.32
C ASP A 263 -19.39 3.26 -9.25
N ALA A 264 -18.81 2.85 -10.39
CA ALA A 264 -17.57 2.07 -10.40
C ALA A 264 -16.34 2.98 -10.32
N ASP A 265 -15.46 2.70 -9.36
CA ASP A 265 -14.16 3.37 -9.19
C ASP A 265 -13.16 2.90 -10.24
N LEU A 266 -13.19 1.61 -10.61
CA LEU A 266 -12.31 0.99 -11.62
C LEU A 266 -13.09 0.36 -12.78
N LEU A 267 -12.78 0.77 -14.01
CA LEU A 267 -13.30 0.17 -15.24
C LEU A 267 -12.20 -0.68 -15.92
N VAL A 268 -12.49 -1.93 -16.23
CA VAL A 268 -11.57 -2.81 -16.99
C VAL A 268 -12.07 -2.94 -18.42
N GLU A 269 -11.33 -2.38 -19.38
CA GLU A 269 -11.70 -2.36 -20.79
C GLU A 269 -10.70 -3.16 -21.63
N ALA A 270 -11.18 -4.18 -22.34
CA ALA A 270 -10.32 -5.09 -23.11
C ALA A 270 -10.37 -4.79 -24.61
N LYS A 271 -9.21 -4.71 -25.25
CA LYS A 271 -9.06 -4.59 -26.70
C LYS A 271 -8.24 -5.73 -27.27
N PHE A 272 -8.73 -6.32 -28.36
CA PHE A 272 -8.02 -7.40 -29.04
C PHE A 272 -7.34 -6.93 -30.33
N VAL A 273 -6.01 -7.00 -30.37
CA VAL A 273 -5.21 -6.72 -31.57
C VAL A 273 -5.24 -7.94 -32.49
N ARG A 274 -6.21 -7.96 -33.41
CA ARG A 274 -6.37 -9.04 -34.39
C ARG A 274 -5.27 -9.02 -35.44
N LYS A 275 -4.88 -10.20 -35.91
CA LYS A 275 -3.99 -10.36 -37.07
C LYS A 275 -4.46 -9.52 -38.26
N GLY A 276 -3.56 -8.68 -38.78
CA GLY A 276 -3.85 -7.76 -39.90
C GLY A 276 -4.57 -6.46 -39.52
N THR A 277 -4.91 -6.26 -38.23
CA THR A 277 -5.41 -4.97 -37.73
C THR A 277 -4.22 -4.10 -37.33
N PRO A 278 -4.04 -2.90 -37.90
CA PRO A 278 -2.98 -2.01 -37.46
C PRO A 278 -3.23 -1.55 -36.03
N PRO A 279 -2.18 -1.44 -35.18
CA PRO A 279 -2.30 -0.96 -33.81
C PRO A 279 -3.02 0.38 -33.66
N SER A 280 -2.91 1.26 -34.66
CA SER A 280 -3.59 2.56 -34.69
C SER A 280 -5.10 2.44 -34.54
N LYS A 281 -5.73 1.40 -35.13
CA LYS A 281 -7.18 1.16 -34.98
C LYS A 281 -7.57 0.83 -33.54
N VAL A 282 -6.67 0.17 -32.81
CA VAL A 282 -6.89 -0.13 -31.39
C VAL A 282 -6.74 1.14 -30.56
N SER A 283 -5.70 1.93 -30.81
CA SER A 283 -5.52 3.24 -30.16
C SER A 283 -6.68 4.22 -30.45
N GLU A 284 -7.22 4.22 -31.67
CA GLU A 284 -8.41 4.99 -32.05
C GLU A 284 -9.66 4.51 -31.31
N GLY A 285 -9.87 3.19 -31.22
CA GLY A 285 -10.96 2.61 -30.44
C GLY A 285 -10.88 3.00 -28.96
N ILE A 286 -9.71 2.87 -28.36
CA ILE A 286 -9.45 3.31 -26.97
C ILE A 286 -9.75 4.80 -26.81
N ALA A 287 -9.29 5.64 -27.73
CA ALA A 287 -9.56 7.08 -27.69
C ALA A 287 -11.05 7.39 -27.78
N ALA A 288 -11.81 6.64 -28.59
CA ALA A 288 -13.25 6.79 -28.69
C ALA A 288 -13.96 6.36 -27.39
N ASP A 289 -13.49 5.32 -26.72
CA ASP A 289 -14.09 4.82 -25.48
C ASP A 289 -13.76 5.72 -24.27
N ILE A 290 -12.56 6.31 -24.23
CA ILE A 290 -12.18 7.30 -23.20
C ILE A 290 -13.22 8.42 -23.04
N THR A 291 -13.86 8.84 -24.13
CA THR A 291 -14.87 9.92 -24.11
C THR A 291 -16.22 9.49 -23.52
N LYS A 292 -16.49 8.19 -23.41
CA LYS A 292 -17.75 7.64 -22.91
C LYS A 292 -17.73 7.41 -21.40
N TYR A 293 -16.55 7.30 -20.79
CA TYR A 293 -16.41 6.95 -19.37
C TYR A 293 -16.46 8.17 -18.45
N PRO A 294 -17.13 8.07 -17.28
CA PRO A 294 -17.20 9.15 -16.28
C PRO A 294 -15.80 9.65 -15.92
N LYS A 295 -15.55 10.96 -15.84
CA LYS A 295 -14.18 11.51 -15.65
C LYS A 295 -13.47 11.01 -14.39
N ASP A 296 -14.22 10.71 -13.34
CA ASP A 296 -13.67 10.34 -12.03
C ASP A 296 -13.36 8.83 -11.92
N ALA A 297 -13.83 8.02 -12.88
CA ALA A 297 -13.53 6.58 -12.90
C ALA A 297 -12.10 6.33 -13.40
N PHE A 298 -11.33 5.51 -12.69
CA PHE A 298 -10.04 5.04 -13.20
C PHE A 298 -10.26 3.91 -14.22
N VAL A 299 -9.46 3.86 -15.29
CA VAL A 299 -9.63 2.86 -16.35
C VAL A 299 -8.36 2.02 -16.50
N LEU A 300 -8.53 0.70 -16.52
CA LEU A 300 -7.51 -0.25 -16.93
C LEU A 300 -7.80 -0.70 -18.37
N PHE A 301 -6.94 -0.34 -19.32
CA PHE A 301 -7.00 -0.85 -20.69
C PHE A 301 -6.15 -2.13 -20.82
N VAL A 302 -6.81 -3.25 -21.09
CA VAL A 302 -6.18 -4.55 -21.33
C VAL A 302 -6.07 -4.77 -22.84
N VAL A 303 -4.88 -4.60 -23.39
CA VAL A 303 -4.60 -4.77 -24.82
C VAL A 303 -3.98 -6.14 -25.02
N TYR A 304 -4.78 -7.09 -25.51
CA TYR A 304 -4.29 -8.42 -25.86
C TYR A 304 -3.73 -8.43 -27.28
N ASP A 305 -2.41 -8.59 -27.40
CA ASP A 305 -1.65 -8.56 -28.65
C ASP A 305 -0.71 -9.78 -28.76
N PRO A 306 -1.28 -10.98 -29.00
CA PRO A 306 -0.53 -12.23 -29.06
C PRO A 306 0.36 -12.37 -30.30
N ASP A 307 0.18 -11.51 -31.29
CA ASP A 307 0.96 -11.49 -32.54
C ASP A 307 2.05 -10.43 -32.54
N ARG A 308 2.20 -9.66 -31.45
CA ARG A 308 3.18 -8.58 -31.33
C ARG A 308 3.06 -7.56 -32.47
N ALA A 309 1.84 -7.18 -32.81
CA ALA A 309 1.57 -6.15 -33.79
C ALA A 309 1.94 -4.75 -33.27
N VAL A 310 1.82 -4.51 -31.96
CA VAL A 310 2.39 -3.35 -31.27
C VAL A 310 3.91 -3.54 -31.17
N VAL A 311 4.65 -2.75 -31.95
CA VAL A 311 6.11 -2.83 -32.05
C VAL A 311 6.81 -2.13 -30.89
N ASP A 312 6.25 -1.00 -30.45
CA ASP A 312 6.79 -0.15 -29.38
C ASP A 312 5.73 0.04 -28.29
N ASP A 313 5.84 -0.78 -27.25
CA ASP A 313 4.92 -0.76 -26.12
C ASP A 313 5.00 0.54 -25.32
N GLY A 314 6.20 1.13 -25.23
CA GLY A 314 6.40 2.37 -24.49
C GLY A 314 5.68 3.54 -25.14
N ARG A 315 5.86 3.70 -26.46
CA ARG A 315 5.14 4.72 -27.24
C ARG A 315 3.63 4.50 -27.22
N PHE A 316 3.18 3.26 -27.40
CA PHE A 316 1.75 2.94 -27.39
C PHE A 316 1.08 3.27 -26.06
N ARG A 317 1.74 2.93 -24.94
CA ARG A 317 1.26 3.30 -23.60
C ARG A 317 1.24 4.82 -23.41
N ALA A 318 2.31 5.52 -23.77
CA ALA A 318 2.42 6.97 -23.62
C ALA A 318 1.30 7.72 -24.38
N ASP A 319 0.97 7.28 -25.60
CA ASP A 319 -0.09 7.88 -26.41
C ASP A 319 -1.47 7.79 -25.73
N ILE A 320 -1.75 6.70 -25.00
CA ILE A 320 -3.00 6.52 -24.26
C ILE A 320 -2.99 7.32 -22.95
N LEU A 321 -1.90 7.20 -22.18
CA LEU A 321 -1.71 7.92 -20.91
C LEU A 321 -1.78 9.44 -21.08
N SER A 322 -1.40 9.97 -22.25
CA SER A 322 -1.53 11.40 -22.56
C SER A 322 -2.98 11.92 -22.60
N LYS A 323 -3.98 11.03 -22.70
CA LYS A 323 -5.39 11.38 -22.88
C LYS A 323 -6.21 11.31 -21.60
N ARG A 324 -5.78 10.48 -20.64
CA ARG A 324 -6.49 10.22 -19.39
C ARG A 324 -5.57 9.55 -18.37
N ASP A 325 -5.77 9.84 -17.09
CA ASP A 325 -5.17 9.06 -16.01
C ASP A 325 -5.77 7.64 -16.01
N CYS A 326 -4.96 6.65 -16.39
CA CYS A 326 -5.38 5.27 -16.61
C CYS A 326 -4.17 4.32 -16.49
N GLU A 327 -4.42 3.01 -16.47
CA GLU A 327 -3.40 1.97 -16.54
C GLU A 327 -3.55 1.20 -17.86
N VAL A 328 -2.44 0.79 -18.47
CA VAL A 328 -2.44 0.10 -19.78
C VAL A 328 -1.60 -1.16 -19.69
N ALA A 329 -2.25 -2.31 -19.76
CA ALA A 329 -1.62 -3.63 -19.77
C ALA A 329 -1.58 -4.18 -21.20
N ILE A 330 -0.38 -4.36 -21.76
CA ILE A 330 -0.20 -4.99 -23.09
C ILE A 330 0.22 -6.43 -22.87
N ILE A 331 -0.66 -7.37 -23.20
CA ILE A 331 -0.54 -8.79 -22.86
C ILE A 331 -0.30 -9.61 -24.12
N ARG A 332 0.56 -10.63 -24.03
CA ARG A 332 1.05 -11.46 -25.14
C ARG A 332 0.48 -12.87 -25.10
#